data_AF-A0A218ZFQ2-F1
#
_entry.id   AF-A0A218ZFQ2-F1
#
_cell.length_a   1.000
_cell.length_b   1.000
_cell.length_c   1.000
_cell.angle_alpha   90.00
_cell.angle_beta   90.00
_cell.angle_gamma   90.00
#
_symmetry.space_group_name_H-M   'P 1'
#
loop_
_entity.id
_entity.type
_entity.pdbx_description
1 polymer ?
#
loop_
_entity_poly.entity_id
_entity_poly.type
_entity_poly.pdbx_seq_one_letter_code
_entity_poly.pdbx_strand_id
1 'polypeptide(L)'
;MSAPPILDFARFYSSDPEQKAALVDEVINCCLHNGFFQITGHLVPLQLQSRVLQCSKRFFKQPLDEKRKVSKELNTWNRGYEFLGSQILEAGTEPELKEGITLARIFQRHIHTSYKRN
;
A
#
# COMPACT_ATOMS: atom_id res chain seq x y z
N MET A 1 -13.80 -13.12 -18.90
CA MET A 1 -12.96 -13.25 -17.69
C MET A 1 -13.90 -13.36 -16.50
N SER A 2 -13.73 -14.35 -15.61
CA SER A 2 -14.50 -14.42 -14.37
C SER A 2 -13.97 -13.40 -13.37
N ALA A 3 -14.85 -12.95 -12.46
CA ALA A 3 -14.44 -12.09 -11.36
C ALA A 3 -13.41 -12.81 -10.46
N PRO A 4 -12.45 -12.08 -9.84
CA PRO A 4 -11.53 -12.67 -8.87
C PRO A 4 -12.30 -13.32 -7.71
N PRO A 5 -11.88 -14.52 -7.25
CA PRO A 5 -12.49 -15.18 -6.09
C PRO A 5 -12.54 -14.27 -4.87
N ILE A 6 -13.59 -14.40 -4.06
CA ILE A 6 -13.73 -13.70 -2.78
C ILE A 6 -13.51 -14.72 -1.67
N LEU A 7 -12.47 -14.51 -0.85
CA LEU A 7 -12.13 -15.39 0.26
C LEU A 7 -12.56 -14.77 1.59
N ASP A 8 -13.31 -15.52 2.40
CA ASP A 8 -13.67 -15.10 3.75
C ASP A 8 -12.55 -15.43 4.75
N PHE A 9 -11.87 -14.39 5.22
CA PHE A 9 -10.80 -14.47 6.21
C PHE A 9 -11.30 -14.58 7.65
N ALA A 10 -12.62 -14.49 7.92
CA ALA A 10 -13.13 -14.78 9.26
C ALA A 10 -12.77 -16.21 9.71
N ARG A 11 -12.70 -17.15 8.75
CA ARG A 11 -12.22 -18.54 8.95
C ARG A 11 -10.80 -18.60 9.53
N PHE A 12 -9.91 -17.68 9.14
CA PHE A 12 -8.55 -17.60 9.68
C PHE A 12 -8.51 -17.25 11.17
N TYR A 13 -9.47 -16.45 11.63
CA TYR A 13 -9.55 -16.01 13.03
C TYR A 13 -10.40 -16.93 13.90
N SER A 14 -11.03 -17.94 13.32
CA SER A 14 -11.79 -18.95 14.05
C SER A 14 -10.86 -19.89 14.86
N SER A 15 -11.43 -20.56 15.86
CA SER A 15 -10.77 -21.64 16.59
C SER A 15 -10.79 -22.98 15.85
N ASP A 16 -11.40 -23.04 14.66
CA ASP A 16 -11.54 -24.26 13.87
C ASP A 16 -10.30 -24.45 12.95
N PRO A 17 -9.47 -25.48 13.20
CA PRO A 17 -8.28 -25.73 12.40
C PRO A 17 -8.58 -26.20 10.98
N GLU A 18 -9.70 -26.89 10.74
CA GLU A 18 -10.07 -27.39 9.41
C GLU A 18 -10.49 -26.23 8.51
N GLN A 19 -11.32 -25.32 9.02
CA GLN A 19 -11.73 -24.11 8.30
C GLN A 19 -10.54 -23.20 7.95
N LYS A 20 -9.54 -23.15 8.84
CA LYS A 20 -8.30 -22.42 8.59
C LYS A 20 -7.47 -23.08 7.50
N ALA A 21 -7.31 -24.41 7.53
CA ALA A 21 -6.59 -25.16 6.50
C ALA A 21 -7.25 -25.00 5.13
N ALA A 22 -8.59 -25.12 5.06
CA ALA A 22 -9.34 -24.92 3.82
C ALA A 22 -9.11 -23.53 3.20
N LEU A 23 -9.14 -22.46 4.02
CA LEU A 23 -8.83 -21.11 3.53
C LEU A 23 -7.38 -20.99 3.02
N VAL A 24 -6.42 -21.64 3.69
CA VAL A 24 -5.01 -21.64 3.24
C VAL A 24 -4.88 -22.30 1.87
N ASP A 25 -5.53 -23.44 1.66
CA ASP A 25 -5.54 -24.13 0.37
C ASP A 25 -6.18 -23.28 -0.73
N GLU A 26 -7.29 -22.57 -0.42
CA GLU A 26 -7.91 -21.62 -1.34
C GLU A 26 -6.98 -20.47 -1.73
N VAL A 27 -6.24 -19.91 -0.76
CA VAL A 27 -5.25 -18.84 -1.00
C VAL A 27 -4.13 -19.36 -1.89
N ILE A 28 -3.57 -20.54 -1.60
CA ILE A 28 -2.52 -21.18 -2.40
C ILE A 28 -3.01 -21.36 -3.84
N ASN A 29 -4.21 -21.93 -4.02
CA ASN A 29 -4.80 -22.15 -5.32
C ASN A 29 -4.98 -20.84 -6.11
N CYS A 30 -5.49 -19.78 -5.45
CA CYS A 30 -5.62 -18.47 -6.10
C CYS A 30 -4.25 -17.89 -6.51
N CYS A 31 -3.23 -18.02 -5.68
CA CYS A 31 -1.87 -17.56 -5.99
C CYS A 31 -1.23 -18.34 -7.14
N LEU A 32 -1.44 -19.66 -7.21
CA LEU A 32 -0.85 -20.52 -8.25
C LEU A 32 -1.52 -20.37 -9.61
N HIS A 33 -2.82 -20.05 -9.66
CA HIS A 33 -3.59 -20.08 -10.92
C HIS A 33 -4.11 -18.72 -11.37
N ASN A 34 -4.54 -17.85 -10.46
CA ASN A 34 -5.17 -16.57 -10.79
C ASN A 34 -4.25 -15.37 -10.54
N GLY A 35 -3.34 -15.48 -9.57
CA GLY A 35 -2.48 -14.39 -9.08
C GLY A 35 -3.22 -13.32 -8.26
N PHE A 36 -4.56 -13.40 -8.16
CA PHE A 36 -5.39 -12.40 -7.49
C PHE A 36 -6.62 -13.02 -6.82
N PHE A 37 -7.03 -12.42 -5.70
CA PHE A 37 -8.27 -12.69 -4.97
C PHE A 37 -8.68 -11.45 -4.17
N GLN A 38 -9.95 -11.36 -3.81
CA GLN A 38 -10.50 -10.38 -2.88
C GLN A 38 -10.67 -11.01 -1.51
N ILE A 39 -10.63 -10.20 -0.45
CA ILE A 39 -10.82 -10.69 0.92
C ILE A 39 -11.99 -10.00 1.61
N THR A 40 -12.73 -10.76 2.41
CA THR A 40 -13.74 -10.28 3.36
C THR A 40 -13.46 -10.88 4.74
N GLY A 41 -14.19 -10.49 5.79
CA GLY A 41 -14.00 -11.08 7.12
C GLY A 41 -12.65 -10.76 7.79
N HIS A 42 -11.87 -9.81 7.25
CA HIS A 42 -10.66 -9.31 7.89
C HIS A 42 -10.99 -8.33 9.03
N LEU A 43 -10.11 -8.23 10.02
CA LEU A 43 -10.36 -7.44 11.23
C LEU A 43 -10.03 -5.94 11.11
N VAL A 44 -10.06 -5.37 9.89
CA VAL A 44 -9.77 -3.93 9.70
C VAL A 44 -11.08 -3.15 9.75
N PRO A 45 -11.32 -2.30 10.78
CA PRO A 45 -12.61 -1.64 10.94
C PRO A 45 -12.97 -0.71 9.77
N LEU A 46 -14.24 -0.72 9.35
CA LEU A 46 -14.73 0.15 8.26
C LEU A 46 -14.50 1.64 8.55
N GLN A 47 -14.59 2.06 9.82
CA GLN A 47 -14.31 3.44 10.20
C GLN A 47 -12.85 3.82 9.94
N LEU A 48 -11.91 2.89 10.19
CA LEU A 48 -10.48 3.13 9.91
C LEU A 48 -10.23 3.26 8.41
N GLN A 49 -10.79 2.34 7.60
CA GLN A 49 -10.69 2.40 6.14
C GLN A 49 -11.22 3.74 5.60
N SER A 50 -12.41 4.16 6.05
CA SER A 50 -13.03 5.43 5.68
C SER A 50 -12.17 6.63 6.06
N ARG A 51 -11.58 6.63 7.27
CA ARG A 51 -10.69 7.70 7.74
C ARG A 51 -9.42 7.80 6.91
N VAL A 52 -8.81 6.67 6.53
CA VAL A 52 -7.61 6.64 5.68
C VAL A 52 -7.91 7.27 4.32
N LEU A 53 -9.03 6.90 3.69
CA LEU A 53 -9.46 7.49 2.42
C LEU A 53 -9.74 9.00 2.54
N GLN A 54 -10.37 9.46 3.62
CA GLN A 54 -10.58 10.88 3.88
C GLN A 54 -9.27 11.65 4.07
N CYS A 55 -8.33 11.09 4.83
CA CYS A 55 -7.00 11.69 5.01
C CYS A 55 -6.24 11.78 3.67
N SER A 56 -6.30 10.73 2.84
CA SER A 56 -5.71 10.73 1.50
C SER A 56 -6.31 11.85 0.62
N LYS A 57 -7.64 11.94 0.54
CA LYS A 57 -8.34 13.01 -0.19
C LYS A 57 -7.95 14.40 0.31
N ARG A 58 -7.86 14.59 1.63
CA ARG A 58 -7.45 15.87 2.24
C ARG A 58 -6.00 16.21 1.89
N PHE A 59 -5.10 15.23 1.87
CA PHE A 59 -3.71 15.44 1.48
C PHE A 59 -3.59 15.88 0.03
N PHE A 60 -4.17 15.12 -0.91
CA PHE A 60 -4.01 15.41 -2.34
C PHE A 60 -4.74 16.68 -2.82
N LYS A 61 -5.76 17.14 -2.07
CA LYS A 61 -6.43 18.44 -2.30
C LYS A 61 -5.56 19.67 -1.96
N GLN A 62 -4.46 19.49 -1.23
CA GLN A 62 -3.57 20.61 -0.90
C GLN A 62 -2.86 21.16 -2.16
N PRO A 63 -2.47 22.46 -2.16
CA PRO A 63 -1.63 23.02 -3.19
C PRO A 63 -0.34 22.21 -3.37
N LEU A 64 0.19 22.20 -4.60
CA LEU A 64 1.40 21.43 -4.92
C LEU A 64 2.56 21.78 -3.98
N ASP A 65 2.78 23.07 -3.68
CA ASP A 65 3.88 23.51 -2.81
C ASP A 65 3.79 22.94 -1.38
N GLU A 66 2.57 22.74 -0.85
CA GLU A 66 2.38 22.10 0.44
C GLU A 66 2.71 20.60 0.38
N LYS A 67 2.29 19.91 -0.68
CA LYS A 67 2.61 18.48 -0.89
C LYS A 67 4.13 18.28 -1.06
N ARG A 68 4.82 19.20 -1.73
CA ARG A 68 6.27 19.16 -1.96
C ARG A 68 7.12 19.25 -0.69
N LYS A 69 6.61 19.84 0.39
CA LYS A 69 7.33 19.92 1.68
C LYS A 69 7.67 18.54 2.25
N VAL A 70 6.96 17.50 1.83
CA VAL A 70 7.21 16.10 2.22
C VAL A 70 7.59 15.24 1.02
N SER A 71 8.22 15.80 -0.02
CA SER A 71 8.63 15.06 -1.23
C SER A 71 9.52 13.86 -0.90
N LYS A 72 9.32 12.76 -1.64
CA LYS A 72 10.18 11.57 -1.58
C LYS A 72 11.64 11.87 -1.93
N GLU A 73 11.88 12.92 -2.71
CA GLU A 73 13.21 13.38 -3.11
C GLU A 73 14.00 14.02 -1.96
N LEU A 74 13.35 14.37 -0.85
CA LEU A 74 14.00 14.97 0.32
C LEU A 74 14.71 13.95 1.20
N ASN A 75 14.65 12.65 0.87
CA ASN A 75 15.31 11.58 1.61
C ASN A 75 15.73 10.42 0.69
N THR A 76 16.55 9.51 1.23
CA THR A 76 17.06 8.34 0.51
C THR A 76 16.23 7.08 0.73
N TRP A 77 15.12 7.15 1.47
CA TRP A 77 14.33 5.97 1.89
C TRP A 77 13.03 5.83 1.09
N ASN A 78 12.86 6.63 0.03
CA ASN A 78 11.69 6.63 -0.86
C ASN A 78 10.37 6.82 -0.11
N ARG A 79 10.33 7.74 0.87
CA ARG A 79 9.14 8.07 1.68
C ARG A 79 8.68 9.48 1.42
N GLY A 80 7.37 9.68 1.32
CA GLY A 80 6.79 10.99 1.07
C GLY A 80 6.08 11.10 -0.27
N TYR A 81 5.84 12.35 -0.67
CA TYR A 81 5.08 12.71 -1.86
C TYR A 81 5.80 12.35 -3.16
N GLU A 82 5.07 11.78 -4.10
CA GLU A 82 5.46 11.47 -5.47
C GLU A 82 4.67 12.34 -6.45
N PHE A 83 5.40 13.00 -7.36
CA PHE A 83 4.82 13.92 -8.33
C PHE A 83 3.98 13.23 -9.41
N LEU A 84 3.01 13.97 -9.93
CA LEU A 84 2.23 13.56 -11.09
C LEU A 84 3.16 13.27 -12.28
N GLY A 85 3.01 12.11 -12.93
CA GLY A 85 3.82 11.76 -14.10
C GLY A 85 5.27 11.39 -13.80
N SER A 86 5.64 11.12 -12.54
CA SER A 86 7.03 10.77 -12.21
C SER A 86 7.42 9.32 -12.52
N GLN A 87 6.51 8.50 -13.06
CA GLN A 87 6.76 7.09 -13.35
C GLN A 87 6.41 6.76 -14.80
N ILE A 88 7.30 6.05 -15.47
CA ILE A 88 7.08 5.38 -16.75
C ILE A 88 7.27 3.89 -16.46
N LEU A 89 6.21 3.09 -16.66
CA LEU A 89 6.22 1.68 -16.27
C LEU A 89 6.92 0.80 -17.31
N GLU A 90 6.77 1.16 -18.60
CA GLU A 90 7.36 0.44 -19.73
C GLU A 90 8.08 1.44 -20.66
N ALA A 91 9.28 1.08 -21.12
CA ALA A 91 10.06 1.96 -21.99
C ALA A 91 9.27 2.28 -23.28
N GLY A 92 9.12 3.57 -23.56
CA GLY A 92 8.34 4.04 -24.72
C GLY A 92 6.86 4.30 -24.45
N THR A 93 6.39 4.20 -23.20
CA THR A 93 5.03 4.58 -22.81
C THR A 93 4.96 5.97 -22.19
N GLU A 94 3.76 6.55 -22.17
CA GLU A 94 3.50 7.83 -21.54
C GLU A 94 3.64 7.75 -20.00
N PRO A 95 4.05 8.84 -19.34
CA PRO A 95 4.11 8.88 -17.89
C PRO A 95 2.74 8.64 -17.24
N GLU A 96 2.75 7.93 -16.12
CA GLU A 96 1.53 7.60 -15.40
C GLU A 96 0.88 8.86 -14.81
N LEU A 97 -0.40 9.09 -15.13
CA LEU A 97 -1.19 10.20 -14.62
C LEU A 97 -1.66 9.94 -13.18
N LYS A 98 -0.72 9.66 -12.28
CA LYS A 98 -0.95 9.52 -10.84
C LYS A 98 0.03 10.36 -10.05
N GLU A 99 -0.42 10.84 -8.90
CA GLU A 99 0.43 11.29 -7.81
C GLU A 99 0.34 10.28 -6.64
N GLY A 100 1.34 10.27 -5.76
CA GLY A 100 1.45 9.25 -4.72
C GLY A 100 1.94 9.81 -3.38
N ILE A 101 1.67 9.07 -2.30
CA ILE A 101 2.33 9.29 -1.02
C ILE A 101 2.75 7.94 -0.45
N THR A 102 4.05 7.76 -0.24
CA THR A 102 4.60 6.52 0.29
C THR A 102 4.82 6.67 1.80
N LEU A 103 4.10 5.86 2.57
CA LEU A 103 4.21 5.77 4.03
C LEU A 103 4.92 4.46 4.41
N ALA A 104 5.62 4.48 5.55
CA ALA A 104 6.20 3.29 6.14
C ALA A 104 6.34 3.40 7.65
N ARG A 105 6.68 2.27 8.27
CA ARG A 105 7.02 2.21 9.68
C ARG A 105 8.14 3.20 9.98
N ILE A 106 7.89 4.06 10.97
CA ILE A 106 8.94 4.90 11.56
C ILE A 106 9.83 3.97 12.36
N PHE A 107 11.07 3.78 11.91
CA PHE A 107 12.12 3.23 12.75
C PHE A 107 12.72 4.39 13.53
N GLN A 108 12.51 4.45 14.84
CA GLN A 108 13.38 5.24 15.72
C GLN A 108 14.77 4.59 15.67
N ARG A 109 15.60 4.98 14.70
CA ARG A 109 17.04 4.74 14.76
C ARG A 109 17.73 6.09 14.78
N HIS A 110 18.66 6.19 15.71
CA HIS A 110 19.39 7.37 16.14
C HIS A 110 19.73 8.36 15.02
N ILE A 111 19.60 9.64 15.37
CA ILE A 111 20.15 10.81 14.70
C ILE A 111 21.59 10.49 14.28
N HIS A 112 21.82 10.10 13.03
CA HIS A 112 23.17 9.91 12.52
C HIS A 112 23.67 11.27 12.06
N THR A 113 24.43 11.91 12.95
CA THR A 113 25.28 13.05 12.62
C THR A 113 26.05 12.76 11.35
N SER A 114 25.96 13.67 10.38
CA SER A 114 26.68 13.62 9.12
C SER A 114 28.18 13.38 9.35
N TYR A 115 28.70 12.25 8.87
CA TYR A 115 30.13 12.13 8.64
C TYR A 115 30.41 12.71 7.26
N LYS A 116 31.00 13.92 7.23
CA LYS A 116 31.62 14.47 6.02
C LYS A 116 32.77 13.55 5.62
N ARG A 117 32.75 13.01 4.40
CA ARG A 117 33.96 12.45 3.78
C ARG A 117 34.90 13.62 3.47
N ASN A 118 36.08 13.57 4.08
CA ASN A 118 37.27 14.20 3.51
C ASN A 118 37.80 13.33 2.38
#